data_AF-A0A924YM49-F1
#
_entry.id   AF-A0A924YM49-F1
#
_cell.length_a   1.000
_cell.length_b   1.000
_cell.length_c   1.000
_cell.angle_alpha   90.00
_cell.angle_beta   90.00
_cell.angle_gamma   90.00
#
_symmetry.space_group_name_H-M   'P 1'
#
loop_
_entity.id
_entity.type
_entity.pdbx_description
1 polymer ?
#
loop_
_entity_poly.entity_id
_entity_poly.type
_entity_poly.pdbx_seq_one_letter_code
_entity_poly.pdbx_strand_id
1 'polypeptide(L)'
;RVFALWAILVGPVVSGASEDDDPAEDAPAKAVDLVAESNFDQWVFQERVQLEGNRIVHRSGTAVAARAKIDSQLKSKLDELVQVCQLDEAQQRKLALAARGDIKRFFDQVEEVRKKFLAVKNDQNRLNQIWQEISPLQQQYSKGLFGEESLFAKTLRKTLTDEQQAKYQADLDKKRRDRYRMVTLASLIEIERTVPLQPQQREKLQQLLLEGTQPPLLFGQYDNQVVMLGLSKLPAAKLKEVLDKDQWKRLQPQLLQASGTEDYLAGYGVIEEPKANSGVVVRSVRTVVAPQNAAKAE
;
A
#
# COMPACT_ATOMS: atom_id res chain seq x y z
N ARG A 1 -0.77 7.32 3.43
CA ARG A 1 -0.07 8.59 3.10
C ARG A 1 0.14 9.36 4.39
N VAL A 2 1.35 9.34 4.96
CA VAL A 2 1.71 10.19 6.10
C VAL A 2 2.62 11.26 5.52
N PHE A 3 2.04 12.39 5.12
CA PHE A 3 2.83 13.60 4.95
C PHE A 3 3.20 14.03 6.37
N ALA A 4 4.45 13.81 6.75
CA ALA A 4 5.02 14.51 7.88
C ALA A 4 5.07 15.99 7.48
N LEU A 5 4.02 16.72 7.86
CA LEU A 5 4.00 18.17 7.90
C LEU A 5 5.14 18.59 8.81
N TRP A 6 6.26 19.00 8.22
CA TRP A 6 7.15 19.94 8.87
C TRP A 6 6.37 21.24 9.01
N ALA A 7 5.65 21.37 10.11
CA ALA A 7 5.04 22.61 10.52
C ALA A 7 6.18 23.59 10.83
N ILE A 8 6.43 24.51 9.89
CA ILE A 8 7.09 25.77 10.21
C ILE A 8 6.18 26.46 11.21
N LEU A 9 6.63 26.55 12.46
CA LEU A 9 6.03 27.35 13.54
C LEU A 9 6.05 28.82 13.10
N VAL A 10 5.01 29.26 12.39
CA VAL A 10 4.69 30.67 12.23
C VAL A 10 3.89 31.05 13.47
N GLY A 11 4.58 31.62 14.46
CA GLY A 11 3.94 32.16 15.66
C GLY A 11 3.01 33.34 15.33
N PRO A 12 2.06 33.67 16.23
CA PRO A 12 1.13 34.77 16.01
C PRO A 12 1.86 36.10 15.92
N VAL A 13 1.58 36.85 14.85
CA VAL A 13 1.98 38.25 14.68
C VAL A 13 1.18 39.08 15.69
N VAL A 14 1.80 39.36 16.84
CA VAL A 14 1.34 40.39 17.77
C VAL A 14 1.72 41.73 17.16
N SER A 15 0.72 42.51 16.74
CA SER A 15 0.89 43.90 16.33
C SER A 15 0.94 44.78 17.58
N GLY A 16 2.14 45.04 18.08
CA GLY A 16 2.43 46.05 19.10
C GLY A 16 3.19 47.19 18.46
N ALA A 17 2.58 48.38 18.43
CA ALA A 17 3.21 49.62 18.00
C ALA A 17 4.01 50.21 19.17
N SER A 18 5.33 50.28 19.01
CA SER A 18 6.22 51.12 19.80
C SER A 18 7.31 51.65 18.86
N GLU A 19 7.27 52.96 18.61
CA GLU A 19 8.32 53.73 17.95
C GLU A 19 9.47 53.90 18.95
N ASP A 20 10.46 53.00 18.89
CA ASP A 20 11.77 53.21 19.52
C ASP A 20 12.84 52.92 18.45
N ASP A 21 13.55 53.99 18.10
CA ASP A 21 14.53 54.12 17.02
C ASP A 21 15.89 53.62 17.51
N ASP A 22 16.00 52.30 17.73
CA ASP A 22 17.26 51.66 18.13
C ASP A 22 18.16 51.39 16.89
N PRO A 23 19.46 51.72 16.96
CA PRO A 23 20.37 51.51 15.85
C PRO A 23 20.51 50.02 15.54
N ALA A 24 20.25 49.67 14.28
CA ALA A 24 20.32 48.30 13.75
C ALA A 24 21.62 47.58 14.16
N GLU A 25 21.56 46.80 15.24
CA GLU A 25 22.56 45.80 15.57
C GLU A 25 22.58 44.77 14.44
N ASP A 26 23.71 44.70 13.73
CA ASP A 26 23.99 43.71 12.69
C ASP A 26 23.79 42.30 13.26
N ALA A 27 22.58 41.76 13.09
CA ALA A 27 22.26 40.40 13.48
C ALA A 27 23.20 39.44 12.73
N PRO A 28 23.93 38.56 13.44
CA PRO A 28 24.90 37.68 12.82
C PRO A 28 24.20 36.80 11.77
N ALA A 29 24.77 36.78 10.56
CA ALA A 29 24.31 35.93 9.46
C ALA A 29 24.19 34.49 9.96
N LYS A 30 22.95 33.98 10.02
CA LYS A 30 22.66 32.61 10.47
C LYS A 30 23.46 31.64 9.60
N ALA A 31 24.32 30.84 10.24
CA ALA A 31 25.04 29.77 9.58
C ALA A 31 24.04 28.86 8.87
N VAL A 32 24.18 28.73 7.56
CA VAL A 32 23.35 27.84 6.76
C VAL A 32 23.75 26.41 7.11
N ASP A 33 22.88 25.66 7.77
CA ASP A 33 23.08 24.24 8.06
C ASP A 33 23.25 23.48 6.74
N LEU A 34 24.49 23.06 6.47
CA LEU A 34 24.84 22.30 5.29
C LEU A 34 24.18 20.92 5.36
N VAL A 35 23.26 20.63 4.44
CA VAL A 35 22.64 19.30 4.33
C VAL A 35 23.72 18.27 3.99
N ALA A 36 23.96 17.34 4.92
CA ALA A 36 24.92 16.26 4.73
C ALA A 36 24.52 15.33 3.58
N GLU A 37 25.49 14.79 2.84
CA GLU A 37 25.26 13.85 1.74
C GLU A 37 24.51 12.59 2.19
N SER A 38 24.75 12.14 3.43
CA SER A 38 24.05 11.01 4.04
C SER A 38 22.53 11.19 4.12
N ASN A 39 22.04 12.43 4.11
CA ASN A 39 20.60 12.71 4.16
C ASN A 39 19.91 12.30 2.85
N PHE A 40 20.63 12.34 1.71
CA PHE A 40 20.09 11.93 0.42
C PHE A 40 19.67 10.45 0.43
N ASP A 41 20.53 9.58 0.94
CA ASP A 41 20.25 8.14 1.02
C ASP A 41 19.03 7.88 1.91
N GLN A 42 18.95 8.55 3.06
CA GLN A 42 17.81 8.46 3.95
C GLN A 42 16.51 8.92 3.28
N TRP A 43 16.57 9.96 2.44
CA TRP A 43 15.43 10.41 1.66
C TRP A 43 15.03 9.39 0.61
N VAL A 44 15.95 8.81 -0.15
CA VAL A 44 15.59 7.85 -1.22
C VAL A 44 15.09 6.53 -0.66
N PHE A 45 15.77 5.96 0.33
CA PHE A 45 15.53 4.60 0.77
C PHE A 45 14.51 4.48 1.91
N GLN A 46 13.98 5.60 2.43
CA GLN A 46 12.98 5.74 3.51
C GLN A 46 12.76 4.44 4.29
N GLU A 47 13.79 3.96 4.98
CA GLU A 47 13.65 2.71 5.70
C GLU A 47 12.75 3.00 6.89
N ARG A 48 11.53 2.46 6.85
CA ARG A 48 10.60 2.54 7.97
C ARG A 48 11.31 1.96 9.18
N VAL A 49 11.39 2.76 10.24
CA VAL A 49 11.86 2.34 11.55
C VAL A 49 11.11 1.06 11.93
N GLN A 50 11.81 -0.06 11.90
CA GLN A 50 11.28 -1.33 12.33
C GLN A 50 11.59 -1.47 13.82
N LEU A 51 10.55 -1.64 14.64
CA LEU A 51 10.68 -1.90 16.05
C LEU A 51 11.12 -3.36 16.22
N GLU A 52 12.40 -3.59 16.52
CA GLU A 52 12.90 -4.88 16.97
C GLU A 52 12.86 -4.90 18.51
N GLY A 53 11.71 -5.33 19.06
CA GLY A 53 11.43 -5.29 20.50
C GLY A 53 11.22 -3.85 21.01
N ASN A 54 11.75 -3.54 22.21
CA ASN A 54 11.67 -2.22 22.82
C ASN A 54 12.79 -1.26 22.36
N ARG A 55 13.65 -1.65 21.40
CA ARG A 55 14.73 -0.79 20.89
C ARG A 55 14.40 -0.30 19.49
N ILE A 56 14.44 1.01 19.33
CA ILE A 56 14.40 1.67 18.03
C ILE A 56 15.79 1.50 17.41
N VAL A 57 15.95 0.51 16.52
CA VAL A 57 17.17 0.40 15.72
C VAL A 57 16.99 1.27 14.49
N HIS A 58 17.62 2.45 14.50
CA HIS A 58 17.75 3.26 13.30
C HIS A 58 18.74 2.58 12.38
N ARG A 59 18.27 1.67 11.52
CA ARG A 59 19.07 1.19 10.41
C ARG A 59 19.21 2.38 9.45
N SER A 60 20.39 2.98 9.41
CA SER A 60 20.66 4.08 8.49
C SER A 60 20.45 3.55 7.07
N GLY A 61 19.50 4.15 6.35
CA GLY A 61 19.11 3.73 5.01
C GLY A 61 20.18 4.10 4.00
N THR A 62 21.34 3.47 4.05
CA THR A 62 22.45 3.67 3.11
C THR A 62 22.19 2.92 1.80
N ALA A 63 22.77 3.39 0.69
CA ALA A 63 22.69 2.68 -0.59
C ALA A 63 23.18 1.22 -0.50
N VAL A 64 24.20 0.95 0.32
CA VAL A 64 24.73 -0.40 0.53
C VAL A 64 23.71 -1.31 1.22
N ALA A 65 23.09 -0.83 2.31
CA ALA A 65 22.05 -1.59 3.02
C ALA A 65 20.82 -1.81 2.14
N ALA A 66 20.41 -0.79 1.38
CA ALA A 66 19.30 -0.89 0.44
C ALA A 66 19.58 -1.93 -0.65
N ARG A 67 20.80 -1.96 -1.20
CA ARG A 67 21.21 -2.96 -2.19
C ARG A 67 21.21 -4.37 -1.63
N ALA A 68 21.81 -4.58 -0.46
CA ALA A 68 21.82 -5.88 0.21
C ALA A 68 20.40 -6.40 0.49
N LYS A 69 19.47 -5.52 0.85
CA LYS A 69 18.04 -5.84 1.03
C LYS A 69 17.39 -6.28 -0.29
N ILE A 70 17.61 -5.56 -1.38
CA ILE A 70 17.08 -5.94 -2.70
C ILE A 70 17.68 -7.27 -3.17
N ASP A 71 18.98 -7.48 -2.97
CA ASP A 71 19.65 -8.75 -3.32
C ASP A 71 19.08 -9.93 -2.51
N SER A 72 18.78 -9.70 -1.22
CA SER A 72 18.11 -10.71 -0.37
C SER A 72 16.70 -11.02 -0.88
N GLN A 73 15.93 -9.99 -1.28
CA GLN A 73 14.60 -10.18 -1.88
C GLN A 73 14.68 -10.95 -3.21
N LEU A 74 15.68 -10.66 -4.04
CA LEU A 74 15.93 -11.39 -5.28
C LEU A 74 16.21 -12.87 -4.98
N LYS A 75 17.09 -13.14 -4.02
CA LYS A 75 17.41 -14.52 -3.62
C LYS A 75 16.15 -15.27 -3.19
N SER A 76 15.35 -14.71 -2.28
CA SER A 76 14.10 -15.35 -1.83
C SER A 76 13.11 -15.58 -2.98
N LYS A 77 12.98 -14.64 -3.92
CA LYS A 77 12.12 -14.81 -5.09
C LYS A 77 12.61 -15.92 -6.03
N LEU A 78 13.92 -16.03 -6.25
CA LEU A 78 14.50 -17.10 -7.07
C LEU A 78 14.32 -18.45 -6.39
N ASP A 79 14.61 -18.55 -5.10
CA ASP A 79 14.43 -19.80 -4.32
C ASP A 79 12.96 -20.27 -4.38
N GLU A 80 12.00 -19.35 -4.25
CA GLU A 80 10.57 -19.62 -4.41
C GLU A 80 10.23 -20.16 -5.81
N LEU A 81 10.76 -19.53 -6.86
CA LEU A 81 10.55 -19.98 -8.23
C LEU A 81 11.17 -21.35 -8.50
N VAL A 82 12.37 -21.62 -7.97
CA VAL A 82 13.01 -22.94 -8.06
C VAL A 82 12.13 -24.00 -7.40
N GLN A 83 11.58 -23.70 -6.23
CA GLN A 83 10.70 -24.62 -5.51
C GLN A 83 9.38 -24.89 -6.26
N VAL A 84 8.73 -23.85 -6.79
CA VAL A 84 7.40 -23.96 -7.43
C VAL A 84 7.48 -24.46 -8.86
N CYS A 85 8.43 -23.96 -9.66
CA CYS A 85 8.55 -24.21 -11.09
C CYS A 85 9.63 -25.24 -11.44
N GLN A 86 10.46 -25.68 -10.48
CA GLN A 86 11.58 -26.60 -10.72
C GLN A 86 12.52 -26.06 -11.81
N LEU A 87 12.95 -24.81 -11.65
CA LEU A 87 13.80 -24.13 -12.65
C LEU A 87 15.15 -24.84 -12.81
N ASP A 88 15.57 -25.02 -14.06
CA ASP A 88 16.94 -25.46 -14.35
C ASP A 88 17.98 -24.35 -14.12
N GLU A 89 19.27 -24.69 -14.16
CA GLU A 89 20.34 -23.72 -13.95
C GLU A 89 20.36 -22.59 -14.99
N ALA A 90 20.00 -22.88 -16.24
CA ALA A 90 20.03 -21.90 -17.32
C ALA A 90 18.92 -20.85 -17.14
N GLN A 91 17.70 -21.30 -16.80
CA GLN A 91 16.57 -20.46 -16.43
C GLN A 91 16.91 -19.58 -15.22
N GLN A 92 17.47 -20.17 -14.16
CA GLN A 92 17.89 -19.43 -12.96
C GLN A 92 18.91 -18.34 -13.27
N ARG A 93 19.97 -18.66 -14.03
CA ARG A 93 21.00 -17.69 -14.43
C ARG A 93 20.43 -16.54 -15.25
N LYS A 94 19.52 -16.85 -16.19
CA LYS A 94 18.86 -15.86 -17.05
C LYS A 94 17.98 -14.90 -16.23
N LEU A 95 17.20 -15.42 -15.29
CA LEU A 95 16.37 -14.61 -14.39
C LEU A 95 17.22 -13.76 -13.44
N ALA A 96 18.27 -14.34 -12.86
CA ALA A 96 19.20 -13.61 -12.01
C ALA A 96 19.88 -12.45 -12.76
N LEU A 97 20.28 -12.65 -14.02
CA LEU A 97 20.87 -11.60 -14.86
C LEU A 97 19.87 -10.48 -15.14
N ALA A 98 18.63 -10.82 -15.50
CA ALA A 98 17.58 -9.83 -15.74
C ALA A 98 17.29 -8.99 -14.48
N ALA A 99 17.19 -9.63 -13.31
CA ALA A 99 17.02 -8.93 -12.04
C ALA A 99 18.21 -8.03 -11.68
N ARG A 100 19.45 -8.50 -11.87
CA ARG A 100 20.64 -7.65 -11.67
C ARG A 100 20.64 -6.43 -12.59
N GLY A 101 20.12 -6.59 -13.81
CA GLY A 101 19.87 -5.48 -14.73
C GLY A 101 18.89 -4.45 -14.15
N ASP A 102 17.75 -4.90 -13.61
CA ASP A 102 16.77 -4.02 -12.94
C ASP A 102 17.38 -3.30 -11.74
N ILE A 103 18.15 -4.01 -10.89
CA ILE A 103 18.85 -3.43 -9.74
C ILE A 103 19.83 -2.34 -10.20
N LYS A 104 20.67 -2.64 -11.20
CA LYS A 104 21.65 -1.69 -11.73
C LYS A 104 20.96 -0.44 -12.26
N ARG A 105 19.93 -0.59 -13.10
CA ARG A 105 19.19 0.55 -13.67
C ARG A 105 18.61 1.47 -12.60
N PHE A 106 18.05 0.89 -11.54
CA PHE A 106 17.54 1.67 -10.41
C PHE A 106 18.66 2.44 -9.70
N PHE A 107 19.78 1.79 -9.35
CA PHE A 107 20.89 2.48 -8.70
C PHE A 107 21.58 3.51 -9.60
N ASP A 108 21.65 3.28 -10.92
CA ASP A 108 22.15 4.29 -11.87
C ASP A 108 21.28 5.56 -11.80
N GLN A 109 19.94 5.42 -11.77
CA GLN A 109 19.02 6.54 -11.62
C GLN A 109 19.19 7.25 -10.26
N VAL A 110 19.37 6.49 -9.18
CA VAL A 110 19.66 7.06 -7.85
C VAL A 110 20.94 7.90 -7.88
N GLU A 111 22.00 7.40 -8.52
CA GLU A 111 23.28 8.11 -8.64
C GLU A 111 23.19 9.36 -9.54
N GLU A 112 22.38 9.32 -10.61
CA GLU A 112 22.09 10.52 -11.41
C GLU A 112 21.42 11.61 -10.58
N VAL A 113 20.40 11.26 -9.81
CA VAL A 113 19.69 12.21 -8.93
C VAL A 113 20.61 12.67 -7.79
N ARG A 114 21.48 11.80 -7.25
CA ARG A 114 22.49 12.17 -6.24
C ARG A 114 23.44 13.24 -6.76
N LYS A 115 23.95 13.10 -7.98
CA LYS A 115 24.84 14.10 -8.59
C LYS A 115 24.16 15.46 -8.71
N LYS A 116 22.88 15.48 -9.14
CA LYS A 116 22.10 16.73 -9.19
C LYS A 116 21.90 17.33 -7.80
N PHE A 117 21.57 16.50 -6.80
CA PHE A 117 21.47 16.92 -5.40
C PHE A 117 22.75 17.58 -4.91
N LEU A 118 23.92 16.94 -5.11
CA LEU A 118 25.21 17.48 -4.68
C LEU A 118 25.54 18.84 -5.34
N ALA A 119 25.10 19.05 -6.59
CA ALA A 119 25.29 20.31 -7.31
C ALA A 119 24.38 21.44 -6.79
N VAL A 120 23.25 21.13 -6.15
CA VAL A 120 22.26 22.12 -5.71
C VAL A 120 22.03 22.14 -4.19
N LYS A 121 22.80 21.38 -3.40
CA LYS A 121 22.59 21.20 -1.95
C LYS A 121 22.63 22.50 -1.12
N ASN A 122 23.22 23.57 -1.67
CA ASN A 122 23.29 24.88 -1.03
C ASN A 122 22.21 25.87 -1.54
N ASP A 123 21.36 25.45 -2.50
CA ASP A 123 20.28 26.26 -3.07
C ASP A 123 18.92 25.66 -2.69
N GLN A 124 18.27 26.28 -1.72
CA GLN A 124 16.99 25.82 -1.17
C GLN A 124 15.88 25.76 -2.23
N ASN A 125 15.88 26.68 -3.20
CA ASN A 125 14.85 26.71 -4.24
C ASN A 125 15.01 25.54 -5.21
N ARG A 126 16.26 25.18 -5.54
CA ARG A 126 16.56 24.04 -6.41
C ARG A 126 16.40 22.70 -5.70
N LEU A 127 16.61 22.63 -4.39
CA LEU A 127 16.34 21.42 -3.60
C LEU A 127 14.88 20.93 -3.75
N ASN A 128 13.92 21.86 -3.84
CA ASN A 128 12.51 21.51 -4.09
C ASN A 128 12.29 20.79 -5.43
N GLN A 129 13.10 21.08 -6.44
CA GLN A 129 13.04 20.41 -7.75
C GLN A 129 13.59 18.98 -7.65
N ILE A 130 14.69 18.78 -6.91
CA ILE A 130 15.26 17.46 -6.65
C ILE A 130 14.26 16.55 -5.94
N TRP A 131 13.45 17.09 -5.04
CA TRP A 131 12.42 16.30 -4.35
C TRP A 131 11.42 15.64 -5.33
N GLN A 132 11.09 16.32 -6.44
CA GLN A 132 10.22 15.75 -7.48
C GLN A 132 10.90 14.59 -8.22
N GLU A 133 12.23 14.57 -8.31
CA GLU A 133 12.99 13.45 -8.89
C GLU A 133 13.19 12.29 -7.90
N ILE A 134 13.29 12.58 -6.60
CA ILE A 134 13.42 11.56 -5.54
C ILE A 134 12.11 10.78 -5.36
N SER A 135 10.94 11.44 -5.45
CA SER A 135 9.65 10.80 -5.15
C SER A 135 9.36 9.55 -5.99
N PRO A 136 9.58 9.54 -7.32
CA PRO A 136 9.43 8.32 -8.12
C PRO A 136 10.37 7.19 -7.70
N LEU A 137 11.61 7.50 -7.29
CA LEU A 137 12.57 6.49 -6.82
C LEU A 137 12.12 5.86 -5.50
N GLN A 138 11.59 6.66 -4.56
CA GLN A 138 10.99 6.16 -3.32
C GLN A 138 9.79 5.23 -3.63
N GLN A 139 8.93 5.62 -4.56
CA GLN A 139 7.77 4.83 -4.96
C GLN A 139 8.20 3.50 -5.60
N GLN A 140 9.20 3.54 -6.49
CA GLN A 140 9.75 2.34 -7.11
C GLN A 140 10.41 1.41 -6.09
N TYR A 141 11.19 1.96 -5.15
CA TYR A 141 11.84 1.19 -4.10
C TYR A 141 10.81 0.54 -3.16
N SER A 142 9.80 1.29 -2.72
CA SER A 142 8.74 0.81 -1.82
C SER A 142 7.82 -0.23 -2.46
N LYS A 143 7.50 -0.09 -3.76
CA LYS A 143 6.74 -1.09 -4.54
C LYS A 143 7.57 -2.35 -4.83
N GLY A 144 8.90 -2.24 -4.78
CA GLY A 144 9.84 -3.29 -5.14
C GLY A 144 10.24 -3.23 -6.63
N LEU A 145 11.49 -3.63 -6.93
CA LEU A 145 12.06 -3.48 -8.28
C LEU A 145 11.60 -4.53 -9.30
N PHE A 146 10.97 -5.62 -8.84
CA PHE A 146 10.60 -6.78 -9.67
C PHE A 146 9.10 -6.81 -9.97
N GLY A 147 8.51 -5.65 -10.27
CA GLY A 147 7.12 -5.53 -10.70
C GLY A 147 6.89 -5.95 -12.17
N GLU A 148 5.64 -5.93 -12.64
CA GLU A 148 5.25 -6.44 -13.97
C GLU A 148 6.02 -5.83 -15.15
N GLU A 149 6.43 -4.57 -15.03
CA GLU A 149 7.16 -3.85 -16.08
C GLU A 149 8.68 -4.06 -16.07
N SER A 150 9.21 -4.75 -15.06
CA SER A 150 10.64 -4.97 -14.89
C SER A 150 11.19 -5.96 -15.92
N LEU A 151 12.50 -5.90 -16.19
CA LEU A 151 13.17 -6.87 -17.07
C LEU A 151 13.07 -8.28 -16.50
N PHE A 152 13.15 -8.44 -15.18
CA PHE A 152 12.92 -9.72 -14.50
C PHE A 152 11.54 -10.29 -14.81
N ALA A 153 10.46 -9.52 -14.62
CA ALA A 153 9.10 -10.01 -14.87
C ALA A 153 8.86 -10.36 -16.34
N LYS A 154 9.36 -9.53 -17.27
CA LYS A 154 9.30 -9.80 -18.71
C LYS A 154 10.12 -11.04 -19.11
N THR A 155 11.27 -11.24 -18.49
CA THR A 155 12.13 -12.41 -18.73
C THR A 155 11.51 -13.67 -18.15
N LEU A 156 10.89 -13.60 -16.98
CA LEU A 156 10.16 -14.70 -16.33
C LEU A 156 9.09 -15.27 -17.27
N ARG A 157 8.21 -14.42 -17.79
CA ARG A 157 7.15 -14.81 -18.75
C ARG A 157 7.70 -15.48 -20.01
N LYS A 158 8.93 -15.16 -20.44
CA LYS A 158 9.55 -15.72 -21.66
C LYS A 158 10.47 -16.91 -21.40
N THR A 159 10.74 -17.23 -20.14
CA THR A 159 11.75 -18.21 -19.75
C THR A 159 11.12 -19.44 -19.13
N LEU A 160 9.96 -19.31 -18.49
CA LEU A 160 9.15 -20.43 -18.06
C LEU A 160 8.51 -21.13 -19.27
N THR A 161 8.38 -22.46 -19.18
CA THR A 161 7.48 -23.20 -20.07
C THR A 161 6.02 -22.94 -19.70
N ASP A 162 5.07 -23.31 -20.57
CA ASP A 162 3.65 -23.15 -20.30
C ASP A 162 3.22 -23.89 -19.01
N GLU A 163 3.76 -25.08 -18.76
CA GLU A 163 3.48 -25.85 -17.53
C GLU A 163 4.05 -25.15 -16.29
N GLN A 164 5.27 -24.61 -16.37
CA GLN A 164 5.89 -23.86 -15.28
C GLN A 164 5.12 -22.57 -15.00
N GLN A 165 4.65 -21.88 -16.04
CA GLN A 165 3.84 -20.67 -15.91
C GLN A 165 2.49 -20.98 -15.27
N ALA A 166 1.83 -22.08 -15.65
CA ALA A 166 0.59 -22.52 -15.02
C ALA A 166 0.78 -22.84 -13.52
N LYS A 167 1.86 -23.55 -13.17
CA LYS A 167 2.24 -23.81 -11.76
C LYS A 167 2.47 -22.53 -10.98
N TYR A 168 3.21 -21.59 -11.58
CA TYR A 168 3.50 -20.29 -10.95
C TYR A 168 2.21 -19.50 -10.70
N GLN A 169 1.33 -19.42 -11.69
CA GLN A 169 0.06 -18.71 -11.55
C GLN A 169 -0.83 -19.34 -10.47
N ALA A 170 -0.91 -20.68 -10.44
CA ALA A 170 -1.67 -21.40 -9.42
C ALA A 170 -1.14 -21.13 -8.01
N ASP A 171 0.18 -21.04 -7.82
CA ASP A 171 0.79 -20.70 -6.54
C ASP A 171 0.53 -19.23 -6.14
N LEU A 172 0.63 -18.28 -7.09
CA LEU A 172 0.27 -16.89 -6.85
C LEU A 172 -1.20 -16.74 -6.42
N ASP A 173 -2.11 -17.44 -7.10
CA ASP A 173 -3.54 -17.42 -6.79
C ASP A 173 -3.81 -18.05 -5.41
N LYS A 174 -3.10 -19.13 -5.08
CA LYS A 174 -3.16 -19.76 -3.75
C LYS A 174 -2.72 -18.77 -2.66
N LYS A 175 -1.54 -18.16 -2.80
CA LYS A 175 -1.02 -17.15 -1.85
C LYS A 175 -1.97 -15.97 -1.71
N ARG A 176 -2.57 -15.51 -2.81
CA ARG A 176 -3.57 -14.43 -2.82
C ARG A 176 -4.80 -14.84 -2.00
N ARG A 177 -5.33 -16.05 -2.19
CA ARG A 177 -6.46 -16.58 -1.41
C ARG A 177 -6.13 -16.75 0.08
N ASP A 178 -4.94 -17.27 0.39
CA ASP A 178 -4.50 -17.45 1.78
C ASP A 178 -4.37 -16.11 2.49
N ARG A 179 -3.79 -15.11 1.83
CA ARG A 179 -3.72 -13.74 2.37
C ARG A 179 -5.11 -13.13 2.55
N TYR A 180 -6.02 -13.34 1.59
CA TYR A 180 -7.39 -12.86 1.70
C TYR A 180 -8.14 -13.46 2.89
N ARG A 181 -7.94 -14.76 3.17
CA ARG A 181 -8.46 -15.43 4.36
C ARG A 181 -7.99 -14.75 5.64
N MET A 182 -6.70 -14.44 5.74
CA MET A 182 -6.12 -13.77 6.92
C MET A 182 -6.63 -12.34 7.09
N VAL A 183 -6.68 -11.56 6.01
CA VAL A 183 -7.20 -10.19 6.00
C VAL A 183 -8.69 -10.15 6.39
N THR A 184 -9.47 -11.10 5.88
CA THR A 184 -10.88 -11.26 6.25
C THR A 184 -11.02 -11.51 7.75
N LEU A 185 -10.25 -12.46 8.30
CA LEU A 185 -10.29 -12.76 9.73
C LEU A 185 -9.93 -11.54 10.58
N ALA A 186 -8.84 -10.85 10.25
CA ALA A 186 -8.40 -9.65 10.97
C ALA A 186 -9.46 -8.53 10.90
N SER A 187 -10.11 -8.35 9.75
CA SER A 187 -11.17 -7.35 9.59
C SER A 187 -12.42 -7.70 10.38
N LEU A 188 -12.79 -8.99 10.45
CA LEU A 188 -13.91 -9.44 11.28
C LEU A 188 -13.63 -9.24 12.79
N ILE A 189 -12.38 -9.43 13.24
CA ILE A 189 -11.97 -9.08 14.61
C ILE A 189 -12.12 -7.57 14.88
N GLU A 190 -11.83 -6.72 13.89
CA GLU A 190 -12.04 -5.28 14.05
C GLU A 190 -13.53 -4.92 14.14
N ILE A 191 -14.37 -5.53 13.29
CA ILE A 191 -15.83 -5.35 13.32
C ILE A 191 -16.41 -5.76 14.68
N GLU A 192 -15.87 -6.82 15.29
CA GLU A 192 -16.28 -7.34 16.60
C GLU A 192 -16.29 -6.27 17.70
N ARG A 193 -15.43 -5.24 17.58
CA ARG A 193 -15.38 -4.10 18.52
C ARG A 193 -16.65 -3.26 18.53
N THR A 194 -17.40 -3.26 17.43
CA THR A 194 -18.64 -2.47 17.27
C THR A 194 -19.89 -3.35 17.22
N VAL A 195 -19.74 -4.57 16.70
CA VAL A 195 -20.80 -5.58 16.57
C VAL A 195 -20.27 -6.85 17.22
N PRO A 196 -20.60 -7.17 18.49
CA PRO A 196 -20.03 -8.32 19.17
C PRO A 196 -20.40 -9.60 18.41
N LEU A 197 -19.41 -10.35 17.90
CA LEU A 197 -19.59 -11.55 17.10
C LEU A 197 -19.13 -12.79 17.89
N GLN A 198 -19.99 -13.80 17.99
CA GLN A 198 -19.58 -15.09 18.53
C GLN A 198 -18.56 -15.78 17.60
N PRO A 199 -17.67 -16.66 18.11
CA PRO A 199 -16.69 -17.38 17.29
C PRO A 199 -17.31 -18.08 16.07
N GLN A 200 -18.43 -18.78 16.25
CA GLN A 200 -19.14 -19.46 15.17
C GLN A 200 -19.71 -18.50 14.13
N GLN A 201 -20.15 -17.30 14.53
CA GLN A 201 -20.64 -16.28 13.59
C GLN A 201 -19.51 -15.74 12.74
N ARG A 202 -18.35 -15.48 13.35
CA ARG A 202 -17.13 -15.02 12.67
C ARG A 202 -16.66 -16.02 11.62
N GLU A 203 -16.60 -17.31 11.98
CA GLU A 203 -16.22 -18.38 11.04
C GLU A 203 -17.19 -18.47 9.86
N LYS A 204 -18.50 -18.42 10.11
CA LYS A 204 -19.53 -18.42 9.06
C LYS A 204 -19.44 -17.19 8.15
N LEU A 205 -19.22 -16.00 8.71
CA LEU A 205 -19.03 -14.78 7.91
C LEU A 205 -17.75 -14.85 7.06
N GLN A 206 -16.66 -15.37 7.62
CA GLN A 206 -15.42 -15.58 6.88
C GLN A 206 -15.65 -16.55 5.72
N GLN A 207 -16.34 -17.66 5.96
CA GLN A 207 -16.67 -18.62 4.91
C GLN A 207 -17.53 -17.99 3.81
N LEU A 208 -18.58 -17.26 4.16
CA LEU A 208 -19.44 -16.55 3.20
C LEU A 208 -18.65 -15.56 2.35
N LEU A 209 -17.68 -14.84 2.93
CA LEU A 209 -16.80 -13.94 2.18
C LEU A 209 -15.89 -14.71 1.22
N LEU A 210 -15.22 -15.76 1.69
CA LEU A 210 -14.31 -16.55 0.85
C LEU A 210 -15.01 -17.23 -0.32
N GLU A 211 -16.27 -17.62 -0.15
CA GLU A 211 -17.08 -18.26 -1.21
C GLU A 211 -17.77 -17.23 -2.11
N GLY A 212 -18.22 -16.11 -1.55
CA GLY A 212 -19.06 -15.12 -2.24
C GLY A 212 -18.31 -13.95 -2.86
N THR A 213 -17.00 -13.83 -2.65
CA THR A 213 -16.21 -12.68 -3.09
C THR A 213 -14.84 -13.10 -3.63
N GLN A 214 -14.21 -12.20 -4.38
CA GLN A 214 -12.86 -12.42 -4.91
C GLN A 214 -11.81 -11.68 -4.06
N PRO A 215 -10.60 -12.25 -3.89
CA PRO A 215 -9.48 -11.54 -3.30
C PRO A 215 -9.18 -10.23 -4.06
N PRO A 216 -8.73 -9.16 -3.37
CA PRO A 216 -8.31 -7.93 -4.03
C PRO A 216 -7.06 -8.18 -4.90
N LEU A 217 -6.86 -7.30 -5.89
CA LEU A 217 -5.65 -7.26 -6.72
C LEU A 217 -4.44 -6.81 -5.89
N LEU A 218 -4.66 -5.89 -4.95
CA LEU A 218 -3.64 -5.35 -4.06
C LEU A 218 -4.10 -5.43 -2.61
N PHE A 219 -3.18 -5.87 -1.74
CA PHE A 219 -3.38 -5.85 -0.29
C PHE A 219 -2.62 -4.71 0.36
N GLY A 220 -3.12 -4.18 1.47
CA GLY A 220 -2.45 -3.16 2.27
C GLY A 220 -3.42 -2.29 3.07
N GLN A 221 -3.26 -0.97 2.98
CA GLN A 221 -4.01 -0.01 3.80
C GLN A 221 -5.54 -0.02 3.57
N TYR A 222 -6.00 -0.67 2.49
CA TYR A 222 -7.42 -0.75 2.12
C TYR A 222 -8.06 -2.11 2.43
N ASP A 223 -7.34 -2.99 3.11
CA ASP A 223 -7.76 -4.36 3.39
C ASP A 223 -9.12 -4.44 4.10
N ASN A 224 -9.34 -3.57 5.10
CA ASN A 224 -10.61 -3.54 5.84
C ASN A 224 -11.78 -3.06 4.96
N GLN A 225 -11.56 -2.04 4.13
CA GLN A 225 -12.58 -1.50 3.24
C GLN A 225 -12.99 -2.53 2.17
N VAL A 226 -12.03 -3.31 1.65
CA VAL A 226 -12.31 -4.41 0.72
C VAL A 226 -13.21 -5.47 1.38
N VAL A 227 -12.91 -5.86 2.62
CA VAL A 227 -13.72 -6.86 3.35
C VAL A 227 -15.12 -6.32 3.62
N MET A 228 -15.25 -5.05 4.02
CA MET A 228 -16.55 -4.40 4.24
C MET A 228 -17.37 -4.28 2.95
N LEU A 229 -16.72 -3.94 1.82
CA LEU A 229 -17.36 -3.97 0.51
C LEU A 229 -17.82 -5.38 0.16
N GLY A 230 -16.98 -6.39 0.40
CA GLY A 230 -17.32 -7.80 0.22
C GLY A 230 -18.57 -8.20 1.01
N LEU A 231 -18.63 -7.84 2.30
CA LEU A 231 -19.81 -8.08 3.14
C LEU A 231 -21.06 -7.39 2.57
N SER A 232 -20.93 -6.15 2.07
CA SER A 232 -22.07 -5.41 1.51
C SER A 232 -22.64 -6.02 0.22
N LYS A 233 -21.82 -6.80 -0.50
CA LYS A 233 -22.20 -7.51 -1.72
C LYS A 233 -22.84 -8.88 -1.46
N LEU A 234 -22.71 -9.43 -0.25
CA LEU A 234 -23.35 -10.69 0.11
C LEU A 234 -24.87 -10.55 0.19
N PRO A 235 -25.65 -11.60 -0.13
CA PRO A 235 -27.10 -11.57 0.04
C PRO A 235 -27.50 -11.31 1.50
N ALA A 236 -28.36 -10.31 1.73
CA ALA A 236 -28.78 -9.93 3.08
C ALA A 236 -29.45 -11.09 3.86
N ALA A 237 -30.11 -12.02 3.16
CA ALA A 237 -30.68 -13.21 3.78
C ALA A 237 -29.60 -14.09 4.44
N LYS A 238 -28.50 -14.37 3.74
CA LYS A 238 -27.38 -15.16 4.27
C LYS A 238 -26.72 -14.49 5.47
N LEU A 239 -26.60 -13.16 5.47
CA LEU A 239 -26.04 -12.43 6.60
C LEU A 239 -26.95 -12.50 7.83
N LYS A 240 -28.27 -12.40 7.65
CA LYS A 240 -29.27 -12.52 8.73
C LYS A 240 -29.41 -13.94 9.28
N GLU A 241 -29.00 -14.97 8.54
CA GLU A 241 -28.91 -16.34 9.06
C GLU A 241 -27.74 -16.51 10.05
N VAL A 242 -26.71 -15.64 9.92
CA VAL A 242 -25.52 -15.68 10.78
C VAL A 242 -25.63 -14.67 11.93
N LEU A 243 -26.22 -13.51 11.67
CA LEU A 243 -26.31 -12.39 12.61
C LEU A 243 -27.69 -12.33 13.27
N ASP A 244 -27.72 -12.03 14.56
CA ASP A 244 -28.98 -11.69 15.23
C ASP A 244 -29.50 -10.32 14.78
N LYS A 245 -30.72 -9.99 15.22
CA LYS A 245 -31.42 -8.77 14.82
C LYS A 245 -30.67 -7.49 15.23
N ASP A 246 -30.04 -7.47 16.40
CA ASP A 246 -29.35 -6.30 16.93
C ASP A 246 -27.99 -6.11 16.27
N GLN A 247 -27.25 -7.20 16.07
CA GLN A 247 -26.02 -7.23 15.28
C GLN A 247 -26.26 -6.74 13.86
N TRP A 248 -27.30 -7.27 13.19
CA TRP A 248 -27.69 -6.85 11.84
C TRP A 248 -28.00 -5.35 11.78
N LYS A 249 -28.79 -4.84 12.73
CA LYS A 249 -29.14 -3.42 12.82
C LYS A 249 -27.90 -2.53 12.99
N ARG A 250 -26.90 -2.96 13.76
CA ARG A 250 -25.64 -2.22 13.98
C ARG A 250 -24.70 -2.27 12.76
N LEU A 251 -24.67 -3.39 12.05
CA LEU A 251 -23.79 -3.58 10.90
C LEU A 251 -24.30 -2.87 9.64
N GLN A 252 -25.62 -2.76 9.47
CA GLN A 252 -26.25 -2.25 8.25
C GLN A 252 -25.77 -0.84 7.80
N PRO A 253 -25.62 0.16 8.69
CA PRO A 253 -25.09 1.48 8.29
C PRO A 253 -23.66 1.38 7.73
N GLN A 254 -22.81 0.52 8.31
CA GLN A 254 -21.44 0.34 7.86
C GLN A 254 -21.37 -0.33 6.48
N LEU A 255 -22.25 -1.32 6.21
CA LEU A 255 -22.35 -1.96 4.89
C LEU A 255 -22.83 -0.98 3.82
N LEU A 256 -23.78 -0.11 4.16
CA LEU A 256 -24.26 0.92 3.23
C LEU A 256 -23.12 1.89 2.89
N GLN A 257 -22.36 2.35 3.87
CA GLN A 257 -21.17 3.18 3.65
C GLN A 257 -20.13 2.46 2.78
N ALA A 258 -19.83 1.20 3.09
CA ALA A 258 -18.84 0.42 2.34
C ALA A 258 -19.23 0.23 0.87
N SER A 259 -20.51 0.05 0.57
CA SER A 259 -20.99 -0.06 -0.81
C SER A 259 -20.71 1.19 -1.65
N GLY A 260 -20.61 2.37 -1.02
CA GLY A 260 -20.23 3.61 -1.71
C GLY A 260 -18.73 3.75 -1.97
N THR A 261 -17.89 2.81 -1.52
CA THR A 261 -16.43 2.87 -1.69
C THR A 261 -15.91 2.08 -2.89
N GLU A 262 -16.79 1.43 -3.66
CA GLU A 262 -16.39 0.57 -4.79
C GLU A 262 -15.60 1.33 -5.85
N ASP A 263 -16.14 2.43 -6.38
CA ASP A 263 -15.46 3.26 -7.39
C ASP A 263 -14.14 3.84 -6.87
N TYR A 264 -14.12 4.21 -5.58
CA TYR A 264 -12.91 4.67 -4.92
C TYR A 264 -11.83 3.56 -4.92
N LEU A 265 -12.17 2.34 -4.47
CA LEU A 265 -11.22 1.22 -4.41
C LEU A 265 -10.75 0.78 -5.80
N ALA A 266 -11.63 0.82 -6.79
CA ALA A 266 -11.30 0.55 -8.19
C ALA A 266 -10.32 1.59 -8.76
N GLY A 267 -10.53 2.89 -8.49
CA GLY A 267 -9.62 3.95 -8.92
C GLY A 267 -8.21 3.87 -8.33
N TYR A 268 -8.04 3.17 -7.20
CA TYR A 268 -6.72 2.85 -6.63
C TYR A 268 -6.14 1.50 -7.10
N GLY A 269 -6.83 0.78 -7.99
CA GLY A 269 -6.43 -0.54 -8.49
C GLY A 269 -6.45 -1.63 -7.42
N VAL A 270 -7.20 -1.45 -6.34
CA VAL A 270 -7.31 -2.44 -5.25
C VAL A 270 -8.21 -3.60 -5.68
N ILE A 271 -9.27 -3.28 -6.42
CA ILE A 271 -10.22 -4.22 -7.01
C ILE A 271 -10.32 -3.95 -8.51
N GLU A 272 -10.87 -4.91 -9.25
CA GLU A 272 -11.19 -4.68 -10.67
C GLU A 272 -12.26 -3.58 -10.81
N GLU A 273 -12.13 -2.77 -11.86
CA GLU A 273 -13.16 -1.79 -12.18
C GLU A 273 -14.49 -2.50 -12.46
N PRO A 274 -15.61 -2.04 -11.86
CA PRO A 274 -16.90 -2.63 -12.12
C PRO A 274 -17.20 -2.52 -13.61
N LYS A 275 -17.27 -3.67 -14.30
CA LYS A 275 -17.65 -3.71 -15.72
C LYS A 275 -19.02 -3.05 -15.84
N ALA A 276 -19.09 -1.92 -16.53
CA ALA A 276 -20.26 -1.03 -16.60
C ALA A 276 -21.56 -1.65 -17.16
N ASN A 277 -21.62 -2.97 -17.36
CA ASN A 277 -22.71 -3.67 -18.05
C ASN A 277 -22.90 -5.15 -17.62
N SER A 278 -22.55 -5.57 -16.40
CA SER A 278 -23.03 -6.87 -15.92
C SER A 278 -24.50 -6.74 -15.51
N GLY A 279 -25.43 -6.97 -16.44
CA GLY A 279 -26.89 -6.91 -16.24
C GLY A 279 -27.48 -7.89 -15.19
N VAL A 280 -26.68 -8.35 -14.22
CA VAL A 280 -27.10 -9.16 -13.10
C VAL A 280 -27.50 -8.22 -11.96
N VAL A 281 -28.79 -7.94 -11.86
CA VAL A 281 -29.39 -7.23 -10.71
C VAL A 281 -29.39 -8.20 -9.52
N VAL A 282 -28.24 -8.37 -8.87
CA VAL A 282 -28.21 -8.93 -7.51
C VAL A 282 -28.88 -7.89 -6.63
N ARG A 283 -29.99 -8.24 -5.95
CA ARG A 283 -30.60 -7.40 -4.91
C ARG A 283 -29.61 -7.25 -3.76
N SER A 284 -28.65 -6.33 -3.91
CA SER A 284 -27.67 -6.00 -2.88
C SER A 284 -28.35 -5.28 -1.73
N VAL A 285 -27.66 -5.14 -0.60
CA VAL A 285 -28.15 -4.44 0.60
C VAL A 285 -28.72 -3.06 0.25
N ARG A 286 -28.19 -2.39 -0.78
CA ARG A 286 -28.68 -1.10 -1.30
C ARG A 286 -30.17 -1.09 -1.64
N THR A 287 -30.71 -2.21 -2.11
CA THR A 287 -32.12 -2.37 -2.49
C THR A 287 -33.05 -2.57 -1.30
N VAL A 288 -32.53 -3.07 -0.17
CA VAL A 288 -33.34 -3.41 1.02
C VAL A 288 -33.51 -2.20 1.95
N VAL A 289 -32.64 -1.19 1.86
CA VAL A 289 -32.69 0.03 2.67
C VAL A 289 -33.40 1.19 1.97
N ALA A 290 -34.24 0.90 0.96
CA ALA A 290 -35.17 1.92 0.47
C ALA A 290 -36.06 2.36 1.66
N PRO A 291 -36.17 3.67 1.96
CA PRO A 291 -36.90 4.13 3.14
C PRO A 291 -38.37 3.74 3.01
N GLN A 292 -38.85 2.85 3.88
CA GLN A 292 -40.28 2.53 4.01
C GLN A 292 -41.12 3.71 4.54
N ASN A 293 -40.53 4.90 4.72
CA ASN A 293 -41.17 6.08 5.30
C ASN A 293 -41.82 7.03 4.27
N ALA A 294 -41.95 6.64 2.98
CA ALA A 294 -42.56 7.50 1.96
C ALA A 294 -44.07 7.27 1.75
N ALA A 295 -44.72 6.38 2.51
CA ALA A 295 -46.15 6.09 2.36
C ALA A 295 -46.87 6.19 3.71
N LYS A 296 -47.24 7.41 4.10
CA LYS A 296 -48.40 7.77 4.96
C LYS A 296 -48.37 9.29 5.21
N ALA A 297 -48.81 10.03 4.20
CA ALA A 297 -49.41 11.34 4.37
C ALA A 297 -50.74 11.26 3.58
N GLU A 298 -51.79 10.87 4.30
CA GLU A 298 -53.19 11.15 3.96
C GLU A 298 -53.57 12.48 4.62
#